data_AF-A0A2K3NXB9-F1
#
_entry.id   AF-A0A2K3NXB9-F1
#
_cell.length_a   1.000
_cell.length_b   1.000
_cell.length_c   1.000
_cell.angle_alpha   90.00
_cell.angle_beta   90.00
_cell.angle_gamma   90.00
#
_symmetry.space_group_name_H-M   'P 1'
#
loop_
_entity.id
_entity.type
_entity.pdbx_description
1 polymer ?
#
loop_
_entity_poly.entity_id
_entity_poly.type
_entity_poly.pdbx_seq_one_letter_code
_entity_poly.pdbx_strand_id
1 'polypeptide(L)'
;MALNTVSSVSQLLRLSDTFTSVGNRHLLVDFAPFRRKSSKRYNRRLTPFISPVTLRRSSSVKAVLQLDNHLNPAPPPSSSTSDLKPQVANLEDILSERGACGVGFIANLENKASYEIVKDALNALSCMEHRGGCGADNDSGDGSGVMTAIPWDLFDNWANKQGIASFDKLHTGVGMVFLPKDVELTNKAKNVIVNIFKQEGLEVLGWRPVPVNTSVVGYYAKEAMPNIQQVFVKIAKEENIEDIERELYICRKLIEKEVSSESWGNELYFCSLSNRTIVYKGMLRSEVLGLFYSDLQNDIYKSSFAIYHRRYSTNTSPRWPLAQPMRLLGHNGEINTIQGNLNWMQSREPSLKSPVWRGRENEIRPFGNPKGSDSANLDSAAELLIRSGRSPEESMMILVPEAYKNHPTLTIKYPEAIDFYDYYKGQMEAWDGPALLLFSDGKTVGACLDRNGLRPARYWRTSDNMVYVASEVGVVPVDESKVILKGRLGPGMMITVDLLGGQ
;
A
#
# COMPACT_ATOMS: atom_id res chain seq x y z
N MET A 1 -28.47 -51.78 15.13
CA MET A 1 -29.30 -51.40 13.96
C MET A 1 -29.51 -49.89 14.07
N ALA A 2 -28.59 -49.08 13.56
CA ALA A 2 -28.59 -48.52 12.20
C ALA A 2 -29.81 -47.61 11.94
N LEU A 3 -29.61 -46.29 11.96
CA LEU A 3 -29.72 -45.43 10.78
C LEU A 3 -29.41 -43.95 11.11
N ASN A 4 -28.61 -43.34 10.24
CA ASN A 4 -28.24 -41.93 10.16
C ASN A 4 -29.39 -41.04 9.64
N THR A 5 -29.40 -39.75 9.99
CA THR A 5 -29.55 -38.55 9.10
C THR A 5 -29.50 -37.28 9.97
N VAL A 6 -28.45 -36.45 9.91
CA VAL A 6 -28.21 -35.27 9.04
C VAL A 6 -29.24 -34.12 9.18
N SER A 7 -28.67 -32.95 9.48
CA SER A 7 -29.19 -31.59 9.71
C SER A 7 -30.24 -31.02 8.74
N SER A 8 -31.05 -30.08 9.24
CA SER A 8 -31.37 -28.86 8.49
C SER A 8 -31.44 -27.65 9.45
N VAL A 9 -30.56 -26.67 9.24
CA VAL A 9 -30.68 -25.32 9.81
C VAL A 9 -31.46 -24.50 8.79
N SER A 10 -32.62 -24.02 9.19
CA SER A 10 -33.56 -23.30 8.34
C SER A 10 -33.25 -21.80 8.33
N GLN A 11 -33.10 -21.26 7.12
CA GLN A 11 -33.57 -19.94 6.66
C GLN A 11 -33.02 -18.67 7.34
N LEU A 12 -32.01 -18.08 6.68
CA LEU A 12 -31.69 -16.65 6.73
C LEU A 12 -31.88 -16.07 5.32
N LEU A 13 -33.09 -15.59 5.03
CA LEU A 13 -33.38 -14.61 3.97
C LEU A 13 -34.67 -13.88 4.38
N ARG A 14 -34.54 -12.75 5.07
CA ARG A 14 -35.58 -11.72 5.10
C ARG A 14 -35.06 -10.52 4.32
N LEU A 15 -35.65 -10.34 3.13
CA LEU A 15 -35.65 -9.09 2.38
C LEU A 15 -36.44 -8.06 3.21
N SER A 16 -35.78 -7.00 3.65
CA SER A 16 -36.45 -5.76 4.06
C SER A 16 -36.43 -4.80 2.88
N ASP A 17 -37.53 -4.80 2.12
CA ASP A 17 -37.87 -3.72 1.19
C ASP A 17 -38.15 -2.43 1.96
N THR A 18 -37.24 -1.46 1.87
CA THR A 18 -37.54 -0.03 1.76
C THR A 18 -36.23 0.71 1.46
N PHE A 19 -35.87 0.79 0.18
CA PHE A 19 -34.87 1.76 -0.29
C PHE A 19 -35.60 2.94 -0.92
N THR A 20 -35.66 4.05 -0.18
CA THR A 20 -35.84 5.38 -0.76
C THR A 20 -34.58 5.76 -1.54
N SER A 21 -34.78 6.23 -2.77
CA SER A 21 -33.74 6.52 -3.75
C SER A 21 -32.78 7.63 -3.32
N VAL A 22 -31.48 7.32 -3.24
CA VAL A 22 -30.40 8.28 -3.51
C VAL A 22 -29.35 7.53 -4.34
N GLY A 23 -29.08 8.02 -5.55
CA GLY A 23 -28.31 7.31 -6.57
C GLY A 23 -26.82 7.19 -6.24
N ASN A 24 -26.36 5.97 -5.99
CA ASN A 24 -24.94 5.62 -6.08
C ASN A 24 -24.63 5.10 -7.49
N ARG A 25 -23.97 5.92 -8.31
CA ARG A 25 -23.26 5.43 -9.50
C ARG A 25 -21.94 4.84 -9.03
N HIS A 26 -21.81 3.51 -9.07
CA HIS A 26 -20.51 2.85 -9.00
C HIS A 26 -19.68 3.31 -10.22
N LEU A 27 -18.63 4.09 -9.97
CA LEU A 27 -17.72 4.60 -10.99
C LEU A 27 -16.45 3.75 -10.96
N LEU A 28 -16.27 2.96 -12.01
CA LEU A 28 -15.13 2.06 -12.18
C LEU A 28 -13.90 2.83 -12.67
N VAL A 29 -12.72 2.48 -12.14
CA VAL A 29 -11.46 2.72 -12.84
C VAL A 29 -11.30 1.63 -13.88
N ASP A 30 -11.65 1.96 -15.12
CA ASP A 30 -11.40 1.10 -16.26
C ASP A 30 -10.07 1.48 -16.90
N PHE A 31 -9.17 0.50 -17.00
CA PHE A 31 -8.05 0.61 -17.91
C PHE A 31 -8.57 0.41 -19.33
N ALA A 32 -8.50 1.44 -20.18
CA ALA A 32 -8.96 1.34 -21.55
C ALA A 32 -8.25 0.17 -22.26
N PRO A 33 -8.97 -0.86 -22.78
CA PRO A 33 -8.32 -1.97 -23.44
C PRO A 33 -7.69 -1.51 -24.76
N PHE A 34 -6.44 -1.91 -25.00
CA PHE A 34 -5.82 -1.76 -26.32
C PHE A 34 -6.62 -2.57 -27.35
N ARG A 35 -7.36 -1.87 -28.22
CA ARG A 35 -8.03 -2.49 -29.38
C ARG A 35 -7.00 -3.11 -30.31
N ARG A 36 -6.87 -4.43 -30.29
CA ARG A 36 -6.28 -5.21 -31.39
C ARG A 36 -7.21 -5.08 -32.60
N LYS A 37 -6.81 -4.34 -33.64
CA LYS A 37 -7.50 -4.37 -34.94
C LYS A 37 -7.36 -5.79 -35.52
N SER A 38 -8.43 -6.58 -35.46
CA SER A 38 -8.51 -7.87 -36.13
C SER A 38 -8.53 -7.67 -37.65
N SER A 39 -7.52 -8.18 -38.35
CA SER A 39 -7.56 -8.33 -39.81
C SER A 39 -8.60 -9.40 -40.17
N LYS A 40 -9.69 -9.00 -40.82
CA LYS A 40 -10.70 -9.89 -41.40
C LYS A 40 -10.03 -10.82 -42.43
N ARG A 41 -10.09 -12.13 -42.20
CA ARG A 41 -9.83 -13.16 -43.23
C ARG A 41 -11.05 -13.21 -44.15
N TYR A 42 -10.85 -12.90 -45.43
CA TYR A 42 -11.78 -13.28 -46.49
C TYR A 42 -11.28 -14.57 -47.14
N ASN A 43 -12.11 -15.61 -47.09
CA ASN A 43 -11.93 -16.84 -47.87
C ASN A 43 -12.35 -16.57 -49.32
N ARG A 44 -11.42 -16.77 -50.27
CA ARG A 44 -11.77 -17.12 -51.66
C ARG A 44 -10.82 -18.21 -52.16
N ARG A 45 -11.41 -19.37 -52.47
CA ARG A 45 -10.81 -20.45 -53.27
C ARG A 45 -10.55 -19.93 -54.68
N LEU A 46 -9.44 -20.35 -55.29
CA LEU A 46 -9.30 -20.65 -56.72
C LEU A 46 -8.04 -21.51 -56.92
N THR A 47 -8.16 -22.45 -57.86
CA THR A 47 -7.32 -23.61 -58.21
C THR A 47 -6.05 -23.26 -59.02
N PRO A 48 -5.14 -24.23 -59.28
CA PRO A 48 -3.69 -23.99 -59.37
C PRO A 48 -3.18 -23.85 -60.82
N PHE A 49 -2.02 -23.21 -61.00
CA PHE A 49 -1.15 -23.43 -62.16
C PHE A 49 0.34 -23.25 -61.80
N ILE A 50 1.17 -23.97 -62.56
CA ILE A 50 2.52 -24.48 -62.32
C ILE A 50 3.63 -23.51 -62.80
N SER A 51 4.66 -23.30 -61.96
CA SER A 51 6.13 -23.14 -62.17
C SER A 51 6.74 -22.24 -63.30
N PRO A 52 8.07 -21.97 -63.35
CA PRO A 52 9.11 -21.83 -62.31
C PRO A 52 10.06 -20.61 -62.47
N VAL A 53 10.81 -20.30 -61.39
CA VAL A 53 12.24 -19.87 -61.31
C VAL A 53 12.74 -18.65 -62.13
N THR A 54 13.30 -17.65 -61.44
CA THR A 54 14.72 -17.24 -61.56
C THR A 54 15.13 -16.14 -60.56
N LEU A 55 16.35 -16.27 -60.03
CA LEU A 55 17.09 -15.27 -59.25
C LEU A 55 17.38 -14.00 -60.07
N ARG A 56 17.44 -12.83 -59.41
CA ARG A 56 18.64 -11.95 -59.41
C ARG A 56 18.52 -10.75 -58.46
N ARG A 57 19.65 -10.43 -57.82
CA ARG A 57 19.99 -9.22 -57.05
C ARG A 57 20.21 -8.03 -57.99
N SER A 58 19.91 -6.80 -57.53
CA SER A 58 20.80 -5.60 -57.51
C SER A 58 19.96 -4.31 -57.32
N SER A 59 20.13 -3.57 -56.22
CA SER A 59 20.92 -2.32 -56.07
C SER A 59 20.21 -1.02 -56.50
N SER A 60 20.03 -0.12 -55.52
CA SER A 60 20.20 1.36 -55.53
C SER A 60 19.77 2.20 -56.74
N VAL A 61 19.06 3.31 -56.50
CA VAL A 61 19.62 4.70 -56.48
C VAL A 61 18.49 5.72 -56.24
N LYS A 62 18.88 6.80 -55.56
CA LYS A 62 18.18 8.04 -55.16
C LYS A 62 17.43 8.75 -56.28
N ALA A 63 16.37 9.47 -55.90
CA ALA A 63 15.87 10.64 -56.62
C ALA A 63 15.94 11.89 -55.72
N VAL A 64 16.54 12.93 -56.27
CA VAL A 64 16.63 14.33 -55.79
C VAL A 64 15.54 15.13 -56.50
N LEU A 65 14.98 16.16 -55.87
CA LEU A 65 14.66 17.44 -56.52
C LEU A 65 14.46 18.55 -55.47
N GLN A 66 15.01 19.72 -55.81
CA GLN A 66 15.26 20.94 -55.03
C GLN A 66 14.15 22.00 -55.17
N LEU A 67 14.44 23.17 -54.57
CA LEU A 67 13.93 24.55 -54.71
C LEU A 67 12.96 24.97 -53.58
N ASP A 68 13.10 26.13 -52.90
CA ASP A 68 14.01 27.27 -53.02
C ASP A 68 14.05 28.08 -51.70
N ASN A 69 15.10 28.89 -51.55
CA ASN A 69 15.40 29.77 -50.42
C ASN A 69 14.55 31.07 -50.39
N HIS A 70 14.18 31.53 -49.19
CA HIS A 70 14.19 32.96 -48.85
C HIS A 70 14.46 33.17 -47.35
N LEU A 71 15.34 34.14 -47.06
CA LEU A 71 15.97 34.48 -45.77
C LEU A 71 15.11 35.42 -44.90
N ASN A 72 15.05 35.14 -43.59
CA ASN A 72 15.38 36.07 -42.49
C ASN A 72 15.30 35.33 -41.13
N PRO A 73 16.24 35.53 -40.17
CA PRO A 73 16.27 34.78 -38.92
C PRO A 73 15.42 35.44 -37.83
N ALA A 74 14.50 34.68 -37.25
CA ALA A 74 13.82 35.03 -35.99
C ALA A 74 14.64 34.49 -34.79
N PRO A 75 14.63 35.17 -33.62
CA PRO A 75 15.38 34.72 -32.44
C PRO A 75 14.77 33.42 -31.88
N PRO A 76 15.58 32.53 -31.26
CA PRO A 76 15.09 31.24 -30.81
C PRO A 76 14.14 31.42 -29.61
N PRO A 77 12.99 30.72 -29.58
CA PRO A 77 12.16 30.66 -28.39
C PRO A 77 12.86 29.81 -27.31
N SER A 78 13.00 30.39 -26.13
CA SER A 78 13.33 29.69 -24.89
C SER A 78 12.27 28.61 -24.62
N SER A 79 12.66 27.34 -24.69
CA SER A 79 11.83 26.23 -24.24
C SER A 79 12.66 25.28 -23.39
N SER A 80 12.64 25.54 -22.09
CA SER A 80 12.90 24.54 -21.06
C SER A 80 11.75 23.54 -21.07
N THR A 81 11.78 22.59 -22.01
CA THR A 81 11.00 21.36 -21.90
C THR A 81 11.94 20.33 -21.28
N SER A 82 11.69 19.98 -20.02
CA SER A 82 12.39 18.89 -19.36
C SER A 82 12.02 17.59 -20.07
N ASP A 83 12.88 17.12 -20.96
CA ASP A 83 12.83 15.78 -21.53
C ASP A 83 13.02 14.75 -20.39
N LEU A 84 11.90 14.37 -19.76
CA LEU A 84 11.87 13.20 -18.89
C LEU A 84 11.97 11.95 -19.77
N LYS A 85 13.21 11.57 -20.10
CA LYS A 85 13.48 10.27 -20.73
C LYS A 85 12.98 9.15 -19.81
N PRO A 86 12.26 8.14 -20.34
CA PRO A 86 11.82 7.01 -19.54
C PRO A 86 13.05 6.26 -19.02
N GLN A 87 13.28 6.34 -17.72
CA GLN A 87 14.23 5.48 -17.03
C GLN A 87 13.55 4.14 -16.79
N VAL A 88 13.97 3.10 -17.53
CA VAL A 88 13.59 1.72 -17.27
C VAL A 88 14.16 1.34 -15.90
N ALA A 89 13.34 0.73 -15.03
CA ALA A 89 13.85 0.28 -13.73
C ALA A 89 14.99 -0.75 -13.94
N ASN A 90 16.01 -0.71 -13.06
CA ASN A 90 17.17 -1.60 -13.13
C ASN A 90 16.97 -2.77 -12.18
N LEU A 91 17.15 -3.99 -12.69
CA LEU A 91 16.94 -5.24 -11.95
C LEU A 91 17.93 -5.40 -10.78
N GLU A 92 19.15 -4.86 -10.89
CA GLU A 92 20.17 -4.98 -9.83
C GLU A 92 19.81 -4.20 -8.56
N ASP A 93 19.13 -3.06 -8.69
CA ASP A 93 18.68 -2.25 -7.54
C ASP A 93 17.51 -2.91 -6.79
N ILE A 94 16.75 -3.77 -7.48
CA ILE A 94 15.52 -4.41 -7.01
C ILE A 94 15.77 -5.76 -6.33
N LEU A 95 16.75 -6.54 -6.82
CA LEU A 95 16.98 -7.94 -6.39
C LEU A 95 17.70 -8.11 -5.04
N SER A 96 17.97 -7.04 -4.30
CA SER A 96 18.70 -7.07 -3.02
C SER A 96 17.84 -7.36 -1.78
N GLU A 97 16.60 -7.85 -1.95
CA GLU A 97 15.69 -8.10 -0.82
C GLU A 97 15.27 -9.56 -0.76
N ARG A 98 16.03 -10.37 -0.01
CA ARG A 98 15.64 -11.74 0.39
C ARG A 98 15.48 -11.78 1.90
N GLY A 99 14.31 -12.18 2.38
CA GLY A 99 14.05 -12.23 3.82
C GLY A 99 12.83 -13.05 4.21
N ALA A 100 12.92 -13.74 5.34
CA ALA A 100 11.80 -14.43 5.96
C ALA A 100 11.20 -13.57 7.08
N CYS A 101 10.62 -12.41 6.71
CA CYS A 101 10.04 -11.44 7.64
C CYS A 101 9.04 -12.08 8.63
N GLY A 102 8.80 -11.43 9.76
CA GLY A 102 7.70 -11.75 10.67
C GLY A 102 6.58 -10.74 10.49
N VAL A 103 5.33 -11.19 10.39
CA VAL A 103 4.20 -10.27 10.15
C VAL A 103 2.91 -10.84 10.74
N GLY A 104 1.99 -9.96 11.14
CA GLY A 104 0.67 -10.35 11.60
C GLY A 104 -0.24 -9.15 11.90
N PHE A 105 -1.49 -9.44 12.21
CA PHE A 105 -2.44 -8.47 12.73
C PHE A 105 -3.22 -9.02 13.93
N ILE A 106 -3.69 -8.09 14.76
CA ILE A 106 -4.63 -8.30 15.85
C ILE A 106 -5.81 -7.35 15.64
N ALA A 107 -7.04 -7.82 15.78
CA ALA A 107 -8.24 -7.01 15.58
C ALA A 107 -9.35 -7.42 16.54
N ASN A 108 -10.14 -6.44 16.99
CA ASN A 108 -11.39 -6.69 17.70
C ASN A 108 -12.57 -6.53 16.74
N LEU A 109 -13.37 -7.58 16.56
CA LEU A 109 -14.53 -7.54 15.65
C LEU A 109 -15.55 -6.47 16.07
N GLU A 110 -15.67 -6.11 17.34
CA GLU A 110 -16.63 -5.09 17.79
C GLU A 110 -16.06 -3.66 17.69
N ASN A 111 -14.91 -3.49 17.01
CA ASN A 111 -14.17 -2.23 16.90
C ASN A 111 -13.82 -1.58 18.25
N LYS A 112 -13.73 -2.38 19.32
CA LYS A 112 -13.41 -1.85 20.65
C LYS A 112 -11.92 -1.56 20.75
N ALA A 113 -11.59 -0.28 20.86
CA ALA A 113 -10.21 0.15 21.04
C ALA A 113 -9.70 -0.16 22.46
N SER A 114 -8.52 -0.77 22.55
CA SER A 114 -7.86 -1.08 23.83
C SER A 114 -6.35 -0.90 23.72
N TYR A 115 -5.69 -0.70 24.87
CA TYR A 115 -4.23 -0.70 24.94
C TYR A 115 -3.67 -2.13 24.86
N GLU A 116 -4.43 -3.10 25.33
CA GLU A 116 -4.11 -4.52 25.26
C GLU A 116 -3.80 -4.97 23.83
N ILE A 117 -4.56 -4.51 22.83
CA ILE A 117 -4.27 -4.79 21.40
C ILE A 117 -2.89 -4.29 20.99
N VAL A 118 -2.51 -3.08 21.41
CA VAL A 118 -1.22 -2.47 21.10
C VAL A 118 -0.10 -3.24 21.80
N LYS A 119 -0.29 -3.55 23.09
CA LYS A 119 0.65 -4.33 23.89
C LYS A 119 0.87 -5.73 23.31
N ASP A 120 -0.20 -6.42 22.94
CA ASP A 120 -0.13 -7.75 22.33
C ASP A 120 0.56 -7.72 20.97
N ALA A 121 0.34 -6.67 20.17
CA ALA A 121 1.05 -6.49 18.91
C ALA A 121 2.57 -6.29 19.10
N LEU A 122 2.97 -5.52 20.12
CA LEU A 122 4.40 -5.35 20.46
C LEU A 122 5.03 -6.63 21.00
N ASN A 123 4.30 -7.39 21.82
CA ASN A 123 4.74 -8.70 22.28
C ASN A 123 4.91 -9.67 21.11
N ALA A 124 3.93 -9.74 20.22
CA ALA A 124 3.99 -10.57 19.02
C ALA A 124 5.12 -10.18 18.08
N LEU A 125 5.35 -8.87 17.92
CA LEU A 125 6.48 -8.36 17.17
C LEU A 125 7.80 -8.83 17.80
N SER A 126 7.94 -8.74 19.12
CA SER A 126 9.13 -9.20 19.85
C SER A 126 9.39 -10.71 19.66
N CYS A 127 8.34 -11.53 19.61
CA CYS A 127 8.44 -12.95 19.28
C CYS A 127 8.92 -13.24 17.85
N MET A 128 8.94 -12.25 16.96
CA MET A 128 9.40 -12.40 15.58
C MET A 128 10.86 -11.98 15.38
N GLU A 129 11.63 -11.73 16.44
CA GLU A 129 13.00 -11.24 16.30
C GLU A 129 13.91 -12.24 15.55
N HIS A 130 13.70 -13.54 15.71
CA HIS A 130 14.44 -14.57 14.95
C HIS A 130 14.15 -14.58 13.45
N ARG A 131 13.12 -13.85 13.01
CA ARG A 131 12.76 -13.63 11.61
C ARG A 131 13.27 -12.30 11.05
N GLY A 132 13.87 -11.47 11.90
CA GLY A 132 14.46 -10.20 11.53
C GLY A 132 15.96 -10.30 11.25
N GLY A 133 16.47 -9.34 10.48
CA GLY A 133 17.91 -9.15 10.32
C GLY A 133 18.43 -8.01 11.19
N CYS A 134 19.73 -8.05 11.48
CA CYS A 134 20.45 -7.00 12.18
C CYS A 134 21.61 -6.50 11.31
N GLY A 135 21.92 -5.22 11.44
CA GLY A 135 23.06 -4.57 10.82
C GLY A 135 24.39 -5.03 11.41
N ALA A 136 25.49 -4.52 10.85
CA ALA A 136 26.84 -4.95 11.19
C ALA A 136 27.27 -4.64 12.63
N ASP A 137 26.52 -3.82 13.37
CA ASP A 137 26.73 -3.53 14.80
C ASP A 137 26.04 -4.53 15.73
N ASN A 138 25.31 -5.51 15.19
CA ASN A 138 24.48 -6.48 15.92
C ASN A 138 23.40 -5.85 16.83
N ASP A 139 23.04 -4.58 16.60
CA ASP A 139 22.04 -3.86 17.41
C ASP A 139 21.03 -3.10 16.56
N SER A 140 21.46 -2.48 15.46
CA SER A 140 20.58 -1.85 14.48
C SER A 140 19.75 -2.92 13.78
N GLY A 141 18.42 -2.85 13.86
CA GLY A 141 17.54 -3.79 13.17
C GLY A 141 17.23 -3.36 11.73
N ASP A 142 17.03 -4.33 10.84
CA ASP A 142 16.64 -4.11 9.43
C ASP A 142 15.28 -3.42 9.21
N GLY A 143 14.51 -3.23 10.27
CA GLY A 143 13.22 -2.57 10.25
C GLY A 143 12.20 -3.29 11.11
N SER A 144 11.48 -2.54 11.94
CA SER A 144 10.28 -3.00 12.62
C SER A 144 9.26 -1.86 12.71
N GLY A 145 7.98 -2.22 12.86
CA GLY A 145 6.93 -1.23 12.97
C GLY A 145 5.57 -1.81 13.29
N VAL A 146 4.66 -0.89 13.63
CA VAL A 146 3.25 -1.16 13.90
C VAL A 146 2.37 -0.10 13.23
N MET A 147 1.28 -0.54 12.62
CA MET A 147 0.18 0.29 12.13
C MET A 147 -1.03 0.08 13.03
N THR A 148 -1.71 1.16 13.39
CA THR A 148 -2.88 1.18 14.28
C THR A 148 -3.91 2.18 13.78
N ALA A 149 -5.08 2.19 14.41
CA ALA A 149 -5.96 3.34 14.37
C ALA A 149 -5.29 4.55 15.05
N ILE A 150 -5.66 5.77 14.63
CA ILE A 150 -5.12 6.99 15.25
C ILE A 150 -5.54 7.07 16.73
N PRO A 151 -4.57 7.19 17.68
CA PRO A 151 -4.84 7.27 19.11
C PRO A 151 -5.25 8.70 19.51
N TRP A 152 -6.44 9.13 19.09
CA TRP A 152 -6.89 10.51 19.27
C TRP A 152 -6.83 10.98 20.73
N ASP A 153 -7.12 10.11 21.71
CA ASP A 153 -7.07 10.47 23.13
C ASP A 153 -5.66 10.83 23.60
N LEU A 154 -4.62 10.19 23.03
CA LEU A 154 -3.22 10.53 23.29
C LEU A 154 -2.88 11.91 22.70
N PHE A 155 -3.39 12.21 21.51
CA PHE A 155 -3.14 13.47 20.82
C PHE A 155 -3.91 14.63 21.43
N ASP A 156 -5.16 14.43 21.85
CA ASP A 156 -5.94 15.42 22.61
C ASP A 156 -5.28 15.69 23.97
N ASN A 157 -4.73 14.66 24.64
CA ASN A 157 -3.97 14.86 25.87
C ASN A 157 -2.73 15.73 25.66
N TRP A 158 -2.00 15.50 24.57
CA TRP A 158 -0.85 16.33 24.20
C TRP A 158 -1.28 17.76 23.83
N ALA A 159 -2.31 17.92 23.00
CA ALA A 159 -2.81 19.22 22.54
C ALA A 159 -3.24 20.10 23.72
N ASN A 160 -4.00 19.53 24.67
CA ASN A 160 -4.41 20.22 25.89
C ASN A 160 -3.22 20.73 26.72
N LYS A 161 -2.14 19.94 26.82
CA LYS A 161 -0.91 20.37 27.53
C LYS A 161 -0.16 21.49 26.81
N GLN A 162 -0.35 21.64 25.49
CA GLN A 162 0.22 22.72 24.68
C GLN A 162 -0.71 23.94 24.57
N GLY A 163 -1.91 23.91 25.17
CA GLY A 163 -2.91 24.96 25.00
C GLY A 163 -3.59 24.97 23.62
N ILE A 164 -3.52 23.86 22.90
CA ILE A 164 -4.20 23.65 21.61
C ILE A 164 -5.57 23.02 21.90
N ALA A 165 -6.61 23.45 21.17
CA ALA A 165 -7.94 22.88 21.27
C ALA A 165 -7.96 21.39 20.86
N SER A 166 -8.91 20.63 21.40
CA SER A 166 -9.14 19.24 20.99
C SER A 166 -9.37 19.13 19.48
N PHE A 167 -8.87 18.06 18.88
CA PHE A 167 -8.99 17.86 17.44
C PHE A 167 -10.41 17.42 17.05
N ASP A 168 -10.91 17.95 15.93
CA ASP A 168 -12.09 17.38 15.29
C ASP A 168 -11.68 16.09 14.59
N LYS A 169 -11.91 14.95 15.25
CA LYS A 169 -11.48 13.62 14.81
C LYS A 169 -12.05 13.24 13.44
N LEU A 170 -13.15 13.84 12.99
CA LEU A 170 -13.75 13.56 11.67
C LEU A 170 -13.07 14.34 10.55
N HIS A 171 -12.51 15.52 10.85
CA HIS A 171 -11.95 16.45 9.87
C HIS A 171 -10.47 16.75 10.09
N THR A 172 -9.77 15.95 10.89
CA THR A 172 -8.35 16.14 11.19
C THR A 172 -7.55 14.93 10.71
N GLY A 173 -6.56 15.15 9.86
CA GLY A 173 -5.56 14.16 9.49
C GLY A 173 -4.31 14.29 10.36
N VAL A 174 -3.59 13.18 10.53
CA VAL A 174 -2.27 13.15 11.17
C VAL A 174 -1.25 12.60 10.18
N GLY A 175 -0.19 13.36 9.95
CA GLY A 175 0.98 12.92 9.19
C GLY A 175 2.09 12.48 10.13
N MET A 176 2.51 11.22 10.09
CA MET A 176 3.76 10.77 10.72
C MET A 176 4.90 10.93 9.71
N VAL A 177 5.81 11.87 9.97
CA VAL A 177 6.79 12.36 9.00
C VAL A 177 8.21 12.16 9.53
N PHE A 178 9.06 11.61 8.67
CA PHE A 178 10.50 11.68 8.78
C PHE A 178 10.98 12.91 8.03
N LEU A 179 11.68 13.79 8.73
CA LEU A 179 12.24 15.03 8.23
C LEU A 179 13.78 14.93 8.21
N PRO A 180 14.46 15.77 7.40
CA PRO A 180 15.91 15.90 7.44
C PRO A 180 16.45 16.09 8.86
N LYS A 181 17.66 15.60 9.14
CA LYS A 181 18.30 15.79 10.46
C LYS A 181 18.70 17.25 10.70
N ASP A 182 19.13 17.92 9.64
CA ASP A 182 19.55 19.31 9.69
C ASP A 182 18.36 20.24 9.99
N VAL A 183 18.57 21.22 10.86
CA VAL A 183 17.51 22.10 11.35
C VAL A 183 17.02 23.05 10.26
N GLU A 184 17.90 23.55 9.40
CA GLU A 184 17.52 24.43 8.30
C GLU A 184 16.73 23.65 7.24
N LEU A 185 17.19 22.45 6.90
CA LEU A 185 16.47 21.55 5.99
C LEU A 185 15.12 21.09 6.57
N THR A 186 15.05 20.83 7.87
CA THR A 186 13.78 20.57 8.57
C THR A 186 12.79 21.72 8.37
N ASN A 187 13.24 22.96 8.56
CA ASN A 187 12.37 24.13 8.41
C ASN A 187 11.94 24.33 6.95
N LYS A 188 12.83 24.10 5.99
CA LYS A 188 12.49 24.11 4.56
C LYS A 188 11.43 23.05 4.23
N ALA A 189 11.61 21.82 4.69
CA ALA A 189 10.66 20.74 4.51
C ALA A 189 9.28 21.07 5.10
N LYS A 190 9.24 21.58 6.34
CA LYS A 190 7.99 22.03 6.97
C LYS A 190 7.30 23.15 6.20
N ASN A 191 8.06 24.12 5.68
CA ASN A 191 7.51 25.20 4.88
C ASN A 191 6.87 24.68 3.59
N VAL A 192 7.51 23.73 2.89
CA VAL A 192 6.92 23.07 1.72
C VAL A 192 5.60 22.37 2.09
N ILE A 193 5.60 21.59 3.17
CA ILE A 193 4.39 20.89 3.66
C ILE A 193 3.26 21.87 3.95
N VAL A 194 3.53 22.92 4.74
CA VAL A 194 2.55 23.93 5.11
C VAL A 194 2.03 24.67 3.87
N ASN A 195 2.90 25.00 2.92
CA ASN A 195 2.53 25.69 1.69
C ASN A 195 1.59 24.84 0.83
N ILE A 196 1.91 23.56 0.62
CA ILE A 196 1.04 22.66 -0.15
C ILE A 196 -0.30 22.48 0.55
N PHE A 197 -0.33 22.20 1.86
CA PHE A 197 -1.59 22.10 2.60
C PHE A 197 -2.43 23.37 2.45
N LYS A 198 -1.81 24.55 2.58
CA LYS A 198 -2.51 25.83 2.40
C LYS A 198 -3.06 26.01 0.98
N GLN A 199 -2.31 25.64 -0.05
CA GLN A 199 -2.74 25.70 -1.45
C GLN A 199 -3.95 24.80 -1.71
N GLU A 200 -3.96 23.61 -1.10
CA GLU A 200 -5.08 22.67 -1.14
C GLU A 200 -6.25 23.08 -0.23
N GLY A 201 -6.07 24.14 0.58
CA GLY A 201 -7.09 24.69 1.47
C GLY A 201 -7.26 23.91 2.78
N LEU A 202 -6.20 23.21 3.19
CA LEU A 202 -6.06 22.55 4.48
C LEU A 202 -5.34 23.48 5.46
N GLU A 203 -5.69 23.37 6.74
CA GLU A 203 -5.13 24.20 7.81
C GLU A 203 -4.22 23.36 8.70
N VAL A 204 -2.95 23.75 8.85
CA VAL A 204 -2.03 23.09 9.78
C VAL A 204 -2.33 23.55 11.20
N LEU A 205 -2.78 22.62 12.04
CA LEU A 205 -3.16 22.87 13.42
C LEU A 205 -1.96 22.86 14.37
N GLY A 206 -0.91 22.09 14.03
CA GLY A 206 0.28 22.04 14.85
C GLY A 206 1.27 20.95 14.45
N TRP A 207 2.46 21.05 15.04
CA TRP A 207 3.54 20.07 14.92
C TRP A 207 3.86 19.49 16.29
N ARG A 208 3.95 18.16 16.36
CA ARG A 208 4.33 17.42 17.56
C ARG A 208 5.63 16.67 17.32
N PRO A 209 6.73 17.03 18.01
CA PRO A 209 7.89 16.15 18.10
C PRO A 209 7.47 14.82 18.73
N VAL A 210 7.79 13.70 18.09
CA VAL A 210 7.41 12.39 18.64
C VAL A 210 8.35 12.05 19.81
N PRO A 211 7.84 11.69 21.00
CA PRO A 211 8.69 11.37 22.14
C PRO A 211 9.40 10.03 21.90
N VAL A 212 10.71 10.11 21.70
CA VAL A 212 11.57 8.96 21.38
C VAL A 212 12.72 8.81 22.36
N ASN A 213 13.05 7.57 22.71
CA ASN A 213 14.24 7.23 23.49
C ASN A 213 15.37 6.78 22.55
N THR A 214 16.34 7.64 22.29
CA THR A 214 17.46 7.33 21.38
C THR A 214 18.57 6.47 22.03
N SER A 215 18.48 6.17 23.33
CA SER A 215 19.49 5.36 24.03
C SER A 215 19.43 3.88 23.67
N VAL A 216 18.31 3.42 23.12
CA VAL A 216 18.07 2.01 22.74
C VAL A 216 18.32 1.74 21.25
N VAL A 217 18.79 2.75 20.51
CA VAL A 217 18.98 2.68 19.06
C VAL A 217 20.43 2.31 18.76
N GLY A 218 20.61 1.24 17.97
CA GLY A 218 21.92 0.83 17.47
C GLY A 218 22.65 1.94 16.71
N TYR A 219 23.97 1.86 16.69
CA TYR A 219 24.85 2.90 16.17
C TYR A 219 24.49 3.30 14.73
N TYR A 220 24.40 2.32 13.81
CA TYR A 220 24.11 2.64 12.41
C TYR A 220 22.69 3.18 12.21
N ALA A 221 21.70 2.64 12.92
CA ALA A 221 20.33 3.14 12.87
C ALA A 221 20.25 4.58 13.38
N LYS A 222 21.01 4.92 14.42
CA LYS A 222 21.11 6.28 14.98
C LYS A 222 21.75 7.25 14.00
N GLU A 223 22.83 6.84 13.33
CA GLU A 223 23.46 7.62 12.26
C GLU A 223 22.52 7.91 11.10
N ALA A 224 21.60 7.00 10.77
CA ALA A 224 20.57 7.20 9.74
C ALA A 224 19.24 7.79 10.26
N MET A 225 19.08 7.99 11.58
CA MET A 225 17.82 8.37 12.21
C MET A 225 17.31 9.75 11.76
N PRO A 226 16.09 9.85 11.21
CA PRO A 226 15.51 11.12 10.80
C PRO A 226 15.00 11.93 12.00
N ASN A 227 14.63 13.18 11.76
CA ASN A 227 13.83 13.96 12.70
C ASN A 227 12.36 13.51 12.59
N ILE A 228 11.83 12.89 13.64
CA ILE A 228 10.51 12.25 13.62
C ILE A 228 9.46 13.19 14.22
N GLN A 229 8.51 13.63 13.40
CA GLN A 229 7.47 14.55 13.83
C GLN A 229 6.10 14.16 13.31
N GLN A 230 5.08 14.62 14.01
CA GLN A 230 3.68 14.52 13.61
C GLN A 230 3.16 15.90 13.22
N VAL A 231 2.45 15.99 12.10
CA VAL A 231 1.72 17.18 11.67
C VAL A 231 0.22 16.93 11.75
N PHE A 232 -0.51 17.83 12.39
CA PHE A 232 -1.97 17.80 12.47
C PHE A 232 -2.53 18.77 11.45
N VAL A 233 -3.45 18.30 10.62
CA VAL A 233 -4.00 19.08 9.51
C VAL A 233 -5.51 18.96 9.47
N LYS A 234 -6.21 20.09 9.43
CA LYS A 234 -7.67 20.16 9.31
C LYS A 234 -8.08 20.22 7.84
N ILE A 235 -9.08 19.42 7.49
CA ILE A 235 -9.67 19.30 6.16
C ILE A 235 -11.07 19.89 6.22
N ALA A 236 -11.24 21.12 5.74
CA ALA A 236 -12.52 21.83 5.85
C ALA A 236 -13.46 21.65 4.64
N LYS A 237 -12.94 21.15 3.50
CA LYS A 237 -13.68 21.09 2.23
C LYS A 237 -14.45 19.81 2.00
N GLU A 238 -14.06 18.72 2.67
CA GLU A 238 -14.59 17.39 2.43
C GLU A 238 -15.27 16.87 3.69
N GLU A 239 -16.50 16.39 3.55
CA GLU A 239 -17.32 15.84 4.64
C GLU A 239 -17.25 14.30 4.68
N ASN A 240 -17.02 13.68 3.52
CA ASN A 240 -16.89 12.24 3.40
C ASN A 240 -15.45 11.82 3.74
N ILE A 241 -15.30 10.89 4.67
CA ILE A 241 -13.98 10.39 5.10
C ILE A 241 -13.20 9.77 3.93
N GLU A 242 -13.85 9.14 2.95
CA GLU A 242 -13.14 8.64 1.75
C GLU A 242 -12.54 9.77 0.90
N ASP A 243 -13.21 10.93 0.86
CA ASP A 243 -12.73 12.11 0.16
C ASP A 243 -11.62 12.80 0.96
N ILE A 244 -11.74 12.84 2.30
CA ILE A 244 -10.67 13.32 3.20
C ILE A 244 -9.39 12.51 3.00
N GLU A 245 -9.49 11.18 3.02
CA GLU A 245 -8.34 10.32 2.81
C GLU A 245 -7.71 10.49 1.42
N ARG A 246 -8.53 10.75 0.40
CA ARG A 246 -8.06 11.03 -0.97
C ARG A 246 -7.36 12.38 -1.05
N GLU A 247 -7.87 13.39 -0.38
CA GLU A 247 -7.26 14.72 -0.33
C GLU A 247 -5.89 14.67 0.36
N LEU A 248 -5.79 13.91 1.46
CA LEU A 248 -4.53 13.64 2.14
C LEU A 248 -3.53 12.88 1.25
N TYR A 249 -4.00 11.89 0.48
CA TYR A 249 -3.19 11.21 -0.53
C TYR A 249 -2.65 12.19 -1.59
N ILE A 250 -3.51 13.05 -2.15
CA ILE A 250 -3.11 14.04 -3.15
C ILE A 250 -2.08 15.01 -2.57
N CYS A 251 -2.33 15.58 -1.38
CA CYS A 251 -1.40 16.46 -0.70
C CYS A 251 -0.02 15.81 -0.52
N ARG A 252 0.02 14.54 -0.09
CA ARG A 252 1.28 13.80 0.04
C ARG A 252 2.01 13.65 -1.30
N LYS A 253 1.30 13.29 -2.37
CA LYS A 253 1.89 13.18 -3.72
C LYS A 253 2.43 14.50 -4.24
N LEU A 254 1.72 15.60 -3.99
CA LEU A 254 2.18 16.95 -4.35
C LEU A 254 3.44 17.35 -3.57
N ILE A 255 3.47 17.08 -2.27
CA ILE A 255 4.66 17.34 -1.43
C ILE A 255 5.86 16.52 -1.92
N GLU A 256 5.67 15.21 -2.14
CA GLU A 256 6.71 14.30 -2.66
C GLU A 256 7.26 14.79 -4.00
N LYS A 257 6.39 15.30 -4.88
CA LYS A 257 6.76 15.84 -6.18
C LYS A 257 7.53 17.15 -6.04
N GLU A 258 7.07 18.07 -5.21
CA GLU A 258 7.70 19.37 -4.99
C GLU A 258 9.14 19.22 -4.47
N VAL A 259 9.38 18.28 -3.54
CA VAL A 259 10.73 18.07 -3.00
C VAL A 259 11.61 17.18 -3.88
N SER A 260 11.09 16.61 -4.98
CA SER A 260 11.84 15.61 -5.77
C SER A 260 13.10 16.17 -6.46
N SER A 261 13.13 17.48 -6.75
CA SER A 261 14.29 18.17 -7.30
C SER A 261 15.30 18.63 -6.24
N GLU A 262 14.92 18.59 -4.97
CA GLU A 262 15.75 19.01 -3.86
C GLU A 262 16.73 17.91 -3.45
N SER A 263 17.98 18.27 -3.14
CA SER A 263 19.00 17.29 -2.71
C SER A 263 18.61 16.54 -1.44
N TRP A 264 17.88 17.20 -0.55
CA TRP A 264 17.37 16.67 0.72
C TRP A 264 15.99 16.01 0.59
N GLY A 265 15.36 16.04 -0.58
CA GLY A 265 13.99 15.54 -0.78
C GLY A 265 13.81 14.07 -0.41
N ASN A 266 14.86 13.25 -0.58
CA ASN A 266 14.83 11.83 -0.20
C ASN A 266 14.85 11.59 1.32
N GLU A 267 15.19 12.61 2.13
CA GLU A 267 15.12 12.54 3.60
C GLU A 267 13.70 12.84 4.11
N LEU A 268 12.86 13.48 3.29
CA LEU A 268 11.45 13.70 3.61
C LEU A 268 10.64 12.45 3.30
N TYR A 269 9.98 11.87 4.30
CA TYR A 269 9.15 10.69 4.09
C TYR A 269 7.94 10.65 5.02
N PHE A 270 6.75 10.57 4.43
CA PHE A 270 5.53 10.29 5.17
C PHE A 270 5.38 8.78 5.39
N CYS A 271 5.49 8.35 6.65
CA CYS A 271 5.16 6.98 7.07
C CYS A 271 3.67 6.72 6.92
N SER A 272 2.86 7.72 7.28
CA SER A 272 1.40 7.75 7.11
C SER A 272 0.96 9.21 7.04
N LEU A 273 -0.13 9.47 6.31
CA LEU A 273 -0.89 10.72 6.33
C LEU A 273 -2.36 10.35 6.12
N SER A 274 -3.10 10.27 7.22
CA SER A 274 -4.47 9.72 7.23
C SER A 274 -5.27 10.33 8.38
N ASN A 275 -6.59 10.26 8.29
CA ASN A 275 -7.57 10.51 9.34
C ASN A 275 -7.93 9.22 10.12
N ARG A 276 -7.50 8.05 9.64
CA ARG A 276 -7.85 6.75 10.23
C ARG A 276 -6.67 5.98 10.81
N THR A 277 -5.57 5.91 10.08
CA THR A 277 -4.43 5.05 10.43
C THR A 277 -3.17 5.84 10.72
N ILE A 278 -2.31 5.29 11.57
CA ILE A 278 -0.97 5.83 11.82
C ILE A 278 0.05 4.71 11.91
N VAL A 279 1.27 4.98 11.46
CA VAL A 279 2.36 4.01 11.39
C VAL A 279 3.55 4.47 12.23
N TYR A 280 3.89 3.69 13.24
CA TYR A 280 5.11 3.86 14.05
C TYR A 280 6.13 2.81 13.61
N LYS A 281 7.22 3.23 12.96
CA LYS A 281 8.24 2.31 12.42
C LYS A 281 9.65 2.89 12.50
N GLY A 282 10.66 2.05 12.35
CA GLY A 282 12.06 2.49 12.29
C GLY A 282 13.04 1.34 12.06
N MET A 283 14.33 1.68 11.93
CA MET A 283 15.42 0.70 11.78
C MET A 283 15.82 0.12 13.13
N LEU A 284 14.88 -0.59 13.74
CA LEU A 284 14.95 -1.07 15.11
C LEU A 284 14.72 -2.57 15.14
N ARG A 285 15.33 -3.25 16.11
CA ARG A 285 14.94 -4.61 16.51
C ARG A 285 13.50 -4.59 17.02
N SER A 286 12.82 -5.73 16.95
CA SER A 286 11.41 -5.87 17.31
C SER A 286 11.13 -5.46 18.75
N GLU A 287 11.94 -5.98 19.69
CA GLU A 287 11.83 -5.70 21.12
C GLU A 287 12.11 -4.23 21.47
N VAL A 288 12.79 -3.50 20.59
CA VAL A 288 13.19 -2.11 20.81
C VAL A 288 12.10 -1.13 20.39
N LEU A 289 11.21 -1.48 19.46
CA LEU A 289 10.21 -0.55 18.91
C LEU A 289 9.37 0.13 20.00
N GLY A 290 8.85 -0.67 20.94
CA GLY A 290 8.05 -0.18 22.06
C GLY A 290 8.85 0.69 23.03
N LEU A 291 10.15 0.41 23.21
CA LEU A 291 11.03 1.19 24.10
C LEU A 291 11.47 2.50 23.46
N PHE A 292 11.63 2.50 22.13
CA PHE A 292 12.00 3.67 21.36
C PHE A 292 10.86 4.69 21.32
N TYR A 293 9.64 4.28 20.95
CA TYR A 293 8.49 5.19 20.88
C TYR A 293 7.74 5.21 22.21
N SER A 294 7.92 6.28 23.00
CA SER A 294 7.29 6.40 24.32
C SER A 294 5.75 6.38 24.25
N ASP A 295 5.18 6.83 23.14
CA ASP A 295 3.74 6.76 22.87
C ASP A 295 3.19 5.33 22.98
N LEU A 296 3.95 4.33 22.52
CA LEU A 296 3.51 2.93 22.50
C LEU A 296 3.54 2.27 23.89
N GLN A 297 4.16 2.92 24.88
CA GLN A 297 4.14 2.50 26.29
C GLN A 297 3.03 3.19 27.09
N ASN A 298 2.30 4.13 26.47
CA ASN A 298 1.27 4.91 27.15
C ASN A 298 -0.08 4.19 27.07
N ASP A 299 -0.72 3.95 28.21
CA ASP A 299 -2.02 3.27 28.31
C ASP A 299 -3.20 4.07 27.71
N ILE A 300 -3.01 5.37 27.49
CA ILE A 300 -3.94 6.23 26.73
C ILE A 300 -3.94 5.84 25.24
N TYR A 301 -2.87 5.22 24.74
CA TYR A 301 -2.81 4.76 23.35
C TYR A 301 -3.72 3.54 23.17
N LYS A 302 -4.91 3.75 22.60
CA LYS A 302 -5.85 2.66 22.31
C LYS A 302 -6.06 2.50 20.82
N SER A 303 -6.19 1.25 20.37
CA SER A 303 -6.52 0.92 18.99
C SER A 303 -7.43 -0.29 18.92
N SER A 304 -8.31 -0.36 17.93
CA SER A 304 -9.19 -1.52 17.68
C SER A 304 -8.53 -2.61 16.82
N PHE A 305 -7.44 -2.26 16.14
CA PHE A 305 -6.60 -3.19 15.40
C PHE A 305 -5.12 -2.80 15.48
N ALA A 306 -4.24 -3.73 15.16
CA ALA A 306 -2.83 -3.47 14.95
C ALA A 306 -2.26 -4.41 13.89
N ILE A 307 -1.50 -3.89 12.93
CA ILE A 307 -0.65 -4.67 12.03
C ILE A 307 0.79 -4.46 12.46
N TYR A 308 1.54 -5.54 12.69
CA TYR A 308 2.95 -5.47 13.05
C TYR A 308 3.82 -6.17 12.02
N HIS A 309 5.04 -5.66 11.83
CA HIS A 309 5.99 -6.21 10.86
C HIS A 309 7.43 -6.13 11.38
N ARG A 310 8.16 -7.24 11.22
CA ARG A 310 9.60 -7.34 11.40
C ARG A 310 10.25 -7.70 10.07
N ARG A 311 11.12 -6.82 9.59
CA ARG A 311 11.81 -6.95 8.30
C ARG A 311 13.12 -7.74 8.43
N TYR A 312 13.45 -8.46 7.36
CA TYR A 312 14.78 -9.01 7.09
C TYR A 312 15.26 -8.49 5.74
N SER A 313 16.46 -7.93 5.66
CA SER A 313 17.06 -7.37 4.47
C SER A 313 18.40 -8.02 4.15
N THR A 314 18.86 -7.93 2.91
CA THR A 314 20.26 -8.22 2.58
C THR A 314 21.13 -6.97 2.53
N ASN A 315 20.54 -5.80 2.82
CA ASN A 315 21.26 -4.53 2.94
C ASN A 315 21.79 -4.34 4.36
N THR A 316 23.05 -3.94 4.49
CA THR A 316 23.69 -3.66 5.79
C THR A 316 23.54 -2.20 6.23
N SER A 317 23.14 -1.30 5.32
CA SER A 317 22.97 0.13 5.60
C SER A 317 21.52 0.46 5.93
N PRO A 318 21.23 0.98 7.14
CA PRO A 318 19.86 1.20 7.57
C PRO A 318 19.21 2.38 6.85
N ARG A 319 18.01 2.17 6.32
CA ARG A 319 17.18 3.21 5.68
C ARG A 319 15.79 3.22 6.29
N TRP A 320 15.54 4.16 7.19
CA TRP A 320 14.29 4.28 7.96
C TRP A 320 12.99 4.20 7.15
N PRO A 321 12.89 4.81 5.95
CA PRO A 321 11.70 4.67 5.11
C PRO A 321 11.34 3.24 4.70
N LEU A 322 12.32 2.32 4.64
CA LEU A 322 12.14 0.94 4.17
C LEU A 322 11.59 -0.01 5.24
N ALA A 323 11.57 0.41 6.51
CA ALA A 323 10.86 -0.34 7.54
C ALA A 323 9.36 -0.45 7.18
N GLN A 324 8.70 -1.48 7.70
CA GLN A 324 7.29 -1.75 7.47
C GLN A 324 6.53 -1.77 8.82
N PRO A 325 5.19 -1.58 8.85
CA PRO A 325 4.27 -1.44 7.72
C PRO A 325 4.51 -0.22 6.80
N MET A 326 4.00 -0.31 5.57
CA MET A 326 3.84 0.80 4.66
C MET A 326 2.54 1.57 5.00
N ARG A 327 1.87 2.23 4.04
CA ARG A 327 0.71 3.09 4.35
C ARG A 327 -0.56 2.27 4.52
N LEU A 328 -0.65 1.17 3.77
CA LEU A 328 -1.76 0.22 3.82
C LEU A 328 -1.27 -1.20 4.06
N LEU A 329 -0.06 -1.55 3.62
CA LEU A 329 0.42 -2.93 3.60
C LEU A 329 1.54 -3.25 4.61
N GLY A 330 1.52 -4.46 5.15
CA GLY A 330 2.68 -5.18 5.65
C GLY A 330 2.92 -6.41 4.77
N HIS A 331 4.12 -6.54 4.21
CA HIS A 331 4.46 -7.57 3.23
C HIS A 331 5.60 -8.46 3.74
N ASN A 332 5.31 -9.74 3.89
CA ASN A 332 6.31 -10.79 4.07
C ASN A 332 6.43 -11.56 2.76
N GLY A 333 7.52 -11.34 2.03
CA GLY A 333 7.59 -11.83 0.68
C GLY A 333 8.62 -11.14 -0.19
N GLU A 334 8.57 -11.45 -1.48
CA GLU A 334 9.35 -10.84 -2.54
C GLU A 334 8.50 -10.85 -3.82
N ILE A 335 8.29 -9.70 -4.45
CA ILE A 335 7.57 -9.62 -5.73
C ILE A 335 8.58 -9.81 -6.87
N ASN A 336 8.69 -11.04 -7.38
CA ASN A 336 9.67 -11.39 -8.41
C ASN A 336 9.31 -10.86 -9.82
N THR A 337 8.12 -10.30 -9.99
CA THR A 337 7.63 -9.69 -11.24
C THR A 337 7.73 -8.17 -11.27
N ILE A 338 8.26 -7.55 -10.20
CA ILE A 338 8.20 -6.10 -9.95
C ILE A 338 8.68 -5.23 -11.10
N GLN A 339 9.74 -5.62 -11.81
CA GLN A 339 10.24 -4.87 -12.96
C GLN A 339 9.19 -4.75 -14.07
N GLY A 340 8.48 -5.83 -14.36
CA GLY A 340 7.39 -5.86 -15.33
C GLY A 340 6.22 -5.01 -14.83
N ASN A 341 5.85 -5.18 -13.56
CA ASN A 341 4.74 -4.45 -12.94
C ASN A 341 4.97 -2.93 -12.97
N LEU A 342 6.18 -2.46 -12.67
CA LEU A 342 6.54 -1.04 -12.75
C LEU A 342 6.42 -0.49 -14.17
N ASN A 343 6.98 -1.21 -15.15
CA ASN A 343 6.90 -0.80 -16.55
C ASN A 343 5.45 -0.73 -17.05
N TRP A 344 4.63 -1.70 -16.65
CA TRP A 344 3.21 -1.73 -17.02
C TRP A 344 2.41 -0.63 -16.31
N MET A 345 2.64 -0.39 -15.02
CA MET A 345 2.04 0.75 -14.31
C MET A 345 2.41 2.08 -14.96
N GLN A 346 3.69 2.29 -15.29
CA GLN A 346 4.14 3.49 -16.00
C GLN A 346 3.45 3.64 -17.37
N SER A 347 3.25 2.54 -18.11
CA SER A 347 2.55 2.57 -19.40
C SER A 347 1.06 2.97 -19.28
N ARG A 348 0.45 2.70 -18.11
CA ARG A 348 -0.96 3.05 -17.81
C ARG A 348 -1.11 4.47 -17.32
N GLU A 349 -0.06 5.09 -16.80
CA GLU A 349 -0.12 6.43 -16.23
C GLU A 349 -0.85 7.43 -17.14
N PRO A 350 -0.50 7.59 -18.43
CA PRO A 350 -1.09 8.62 -19.30
C PRO A 350 -2.59 8.41 -19.57
N SER A 351 -3.07 7.17 -19.54
CA SER A 351 -4.44 6.81 -19.90
C SER A 351 -5.36 6.65 -18.69
N LEU A 352 -4.82 6.57 -17.47
CA LEU A 352 -5.62 6.46 -16.26
C LEU A 352 -6.49 7.70 -16.08
N LYS A 353 -7.80 7.47 -15.97
CA LYS A 353 -8.81 8.48 -15.65
C LYS A 353 -9.78 7.90 -14.66
N SER A 354 -10.16 8.70 -13.67
CA SER A 354 -11.28 8.35 -12.80
C SER A 354 -11.96 9.61 -12.32
N PRO A 355 -13.31 9.69 -12.36
CA PRO A 355 -14.05 10.84 -11.87
C PRO A 355 -13.74 11.20 -10.41
N VAL A 356 -13.34 10.23 -9.59
CA VAL A 356 -12.96 10.43 -8.19
C VAL A 356 -11.75 11.35 -8.02
N TRP A 357 -10.89 11.45 -9.05
CA TRP A 357 -9.72 12.32 -9.07
C TRP A 357 -10.03 13.74 -9.54
N ARG A 358 -11.26 14.03 -9.99
CA ARG A 358 -11.73 15.37 -10.37
C ARG A 358 -10.79 16.09 -11.37
N GLY A 359 -10.16 15.36 -12.28
CA GLY A 359 -9.23 15.90 -13.29
C GLY A 359 -7.76 16.04 -12.83
N ARG A 360 -7.44 15.60 -11.62
CA ARG A 360 -6.11 15.72 -10.99
C ARG A 360 -5.21 14.50 -11.22
N GLU A 361 -5.55 13.60 -12.14
CA GLU A 361 -4.82 12.34 -12.35
C GLU A 361 -3.35 12.55 -12.71
N ASN A 362 -3.00 13.68 -13.33
CA ASN A 362 -1.62 14.03 -13.66
C ASN A 362 -0.78 14.45 -12.44
N GLU A 363 -1.42 14.91 -11.36
CA GLU A 363 -0.75 15.44 -10.17
C GLU A 363 -0.25 14.32 -9.25
N ILE A 364 -0.97 13.20 -9.25
CA ILE A 364 -0.68 12.03 -8.42
C ILE A 364 0.32 11.03 -9.06
N ARG A 365 0.89 11.39 -10.22
CA ARG A 365 1.98 10.64 -10.86
C ARG A 365 3.36 11.04 -10.30
N PRO A 366 4.36 10.14 -10.34
CA PRO A 366 4.26 8.74 -10.78
C PRO A 366 3.60 7.84 -9.72
N PHE A 367 2.99 6.74 -10.18
CA PHE A 367 2.32 5.76 -9.30
C PHE A 367 3.30 4.75 -8.71
N GLY A 368 4.43 4.50 -9.38
CA GLY A 368 5.52 3.68 -8.90
C GLY A 368 6.81 4.46 -8.76
N ASN A 369 7.72 3.96 -7.95
CA ASN A 369 9.07 4.49 -7.78
C ASN A 369 10.10 3.37 -8.02
N PRO A 370 10.85 3.41 -9.13
CA PRO A 370 11.93 2.44 -9.41
C PRO A 370 12.99 2.31 -8.33
N LYS A 371 13.17 3.35 -7.49
CA LYS A 371 14.12 3.35 -6.35
C LYS A 371 13.50 2.81 -5.06
N GLY A 372 12.19 2.59 -5.02
CA GLY A 372 11.48 2.02 -3.88
C GLY A 372 11.60 0.50 -3.86
N SER A 373 11.43 -0.10 -2.69
CA SER A 373 11.34 -1.56 -2.59
C SER A 373 10.12 -2.10 -3.33
N ASP A 374 10.13 -3.40 -3.61
CA ASP A 374 8.99 -4.12 -4.19
C ASP A 374 7.70 -3.90 -3.39
N SER A 375 7.81 -3.95 -2.07
CA SER A 375 6.75 -3.81 -1.08
C SER A 375 6.20 -2.38 -1.06
N ALA A 376 7.07 -1.37 -1.19
CA ALA A 376 6.65 0.04 -1.27
C ALA A 376 5.89 0.33 -2.56
N ASN A 377 6.28 -0.31 -3.65
CA ASN A 377 5.60 -0.18 -4.94
C ASN A 377 4.27 -0.92 -4.96
N LEU A 378 4.19 -2.11 -4.33
CA LEU A 378 2.93 -2.82 -4.17
C LEU A 378 1.95 -2.03 -3.28
N ASP A 379 2.42 -1.43 -2.19
CA ASP A 379 1.64 -0.51 -1.34
C ASP A 379 1.13 0.70 -2.13
N SER A 380 1.98 1.30 -2.97
CA SER A 380 1.59 2.44 -3.81
C SER A 380 0.52 2.08 -4.85
N ALA A 381 0.63 0.90 -5.48
CA ALA A 381 -0.38 0.39 -6.41
C ALA A 381 -1.70 0.08 -5.69
N ALA A 382 -1.65 -0.55 -4.52
CA ALA A 382 -2.82 -0.83 -3.69
C ALA A 382 -3.52 0.45 -3.24
N GLU A 383 -2.75 1.43 -2.77
CA GLU A 383 -3.26 2.73 -2.35
C GLU A 383 -3.92 3.47 -3.51
N LEU A 384 -3.34 3.44 -4.71
CA LEU A 384 -3.97 4.02 -5.89
C LEU A 384 -5.34 3.39 -6.17
N LEU A 385 -5.47 2.06 -6.12
CA LEU A 385 -6.73 1.36 -6.35
C LEU A 385 -7.77 1.69 -5.28
N ILE A 386 -7.37 1.69 -4.01
CA ILE A 386 -8.26 1.96 -2.87
C ILE A 386 -8.72 3.42 -2.89
N ARG A 387 -7.80 4.37 -3.06
CA ARG A 387 -8.15 5.81 -3.17
C ARG A 387 -8.94 6.11 -4.43
N SER A 388 -8.88 5.25 -5.44
CA SER A 388 -9.75 5.32 -6.61
C SER A 388 -11.18 4.77 -6.39
N GLY A 389 -11.49 4.24 -5.20
CA GLY A 389 -12.83 3.80 -4.82
C GLY A 389 -13.04 2.28 -4.75
N ARG A 390 -11.98 1.48 -4.85
CA ARG A 390 -12.04 0.01 -4.67
C ARG A 390 -11.89 -0.35 -3.21
N SER A 391 -12.46 -1.48 -2.80
CA SER A 391 -12.21 -1.98 -1.44
C SER A 391 -10.77 -2.55 -1.31
N PRO A 392 -10.24 -2.67 -0.09
CA PRO A 392 -8.95 -3.32 0.12
C PRO A 392 -8.92 -4.77 -0.40
N GLU A 393 -10.00 -5.53 -0.20
CA GLU A 393 -10.14 -6.91 -0.67
C GLU A 393 -10.10 -6.98 -2.19
N GLU A 394 -10.91 -6.15 -2.87
CA GLU A 394 -10.94 -6.10 -4.32
C GLU A 394 -9.56 -5.73 -4.88
N SER A 395 -8.91 -4.73 -4.27
CA SER A 395 -7.59 -4.27 -4.69
C SER A 395 -6.53 -5.36 -4.54
N MET A 396 -6.56 -6.13 -3.45
CA MET A 396 -5.67 -7.28 -3.26
C MET A 396 -5.98 -8.40 -4.25
N MET A 397 -7.25 -8.68 -4.54
CA MET A 397 -7.64 -9.68 -5.55
C MET A 397 -7.23 -9.28 -6.97
N ILE A 398 -7.20 -7.98 -7.29
CA ILE A 398 -6.74 -7.46 -8.58
C ILE A 398 -5.21 -7.56 -8.70
N LEU A 399 -4.47 -7.17 -7.66
CA LEU A 399 -3.01 -7.13 -7.68
C LEU A 399 -2.39 -8.51 -7.49
N VAL A 400 -2.93 -9.33 -6.59
CA VAL A 400 -2.42 -10.66 -6.23
C VAL A 400 -3.55 -11.70 -6.38
N PRO A 401 -3.99 -11.98 -7.63
CA PRO A 401 -5.12 -12.87 -7.88
C PRO A 401 -4.80 -14.34 -7.58
N GLU A 402 -5.80 -15.07 -7.07
CA GLU A 402 -5.67 -16.51 -6.85
C GLU A 402 -5.46 -17.31 -8.15
N ALA A 403 -5.05 -18.57 -8.02
CA ALA A 403 -4.98 -19.50 -9.14
C ALA A 403 -6.39 -20.08 -9.45
N TYR A 404 -7.24 -19.27 -10.07
CA TYR A 404 -8.68 -19.55 -10.21
C TYR A 404 -9.06 -20.59 -11.29
N LYS A 405 -8.17 -20.87 -12.25
CA LYS A 405 -8.45 -21.82 -13.34
C LYS A 405 -8.50 -23.25 -12.84
N ASN A 406 -9.51 -24.00 -13.29
CA ASN A 406 -9.75 -25.41 -12.90
C ASN A 406 -9.94 -25.59 -11.38
N HIS A 407 -10.33 -24.53 -10.66
CA HIS A 407 -10.56 -24.59 -9.21
C HIS A 407 -11.97 -25.14 -8.93
N PRO A 408 -12.13 -26.38 -8.42
CA PRO A 408 -13.45 -27.01 -8.31
C PRO A 408 -14.43 -26.23 -7.44
N THR A 409 -13.95 -25.68 -6.31
CA THR A 409 -14.78 -24.85 -5.43
C THR A 409 -15.30 -23.60 -6.14
N LEU A 410 -14.46 -22.85 -6.86
CA LEU A 410 -14.90 -21.67 -7.59
C LEU A 410 -15.87 -22.06 -8.71
N THR A 411 -15.57 -23.11 -9.49
CA THR A 411 -16.44 -23.54 -10.59
C THR A 411 -17.82 -23.98 -10.12
N ILE A 412 -17.91 -24.63 -8.95
CA ILE A 412 -19.18 -25.17 -8.44
C ILE A 412 -19.93 -24.16 -7.57
N LYS A 413 -19.22 -23.41 -6.72
CA LYS A 413 -19.84 -22.56 -5.69
C LYS A 413 -19.83 -21.08 -6.00
N TYR A 414 -18.80 -20.59 -6.71
CA TYR A 414 -18.55 -19.15 -6.90
C TYR A 414 -18.15 -18.82 -8.35
N PRO A 415 -19.00 -19.14 -9.35
CA PRO A 415 -18.69 -18.84 -10.75
C PRO A 415 -18.42 -17.35 -11.00
N GLU A 416 -19.05 -16.45 -10.24
CA GLU A 416 -18.83 -15.01 -10.29
C GLU A 416 -17.39 -14.60 -9.94
N ALA A 417 -16.69 -15.37 -9.11
CA ALA A 417 -15.27 -15.13 -8.82
C ALA A 417 -14.40 -15.45 -10.06
N ILE A 418 -14.75 -16.48 -10.82
CA ILE A 418 -14.06 -16.80 -12.08
C ILE A 418 -14.28 -15.66 -13.08
N ASP A 419 -15.50 -15.17 -13.21
CA ASP A 419 -15.82 -14.04 -14.09
C ASP A 419 -15.04 -12.78 -13.69
N PHE A 420 -14.94 -12.50 -12.38
CA PHE A 420 -14.12 -11.42 -11.83
C PHE A 420 -12.65 -11.54 -12.28
N TYR A 421 -12.02 -12.70 -12.07
CA TYR A 421 -10.62 -12.88 -12.46
C TYR A 421 -10.42 -12.88 -13.98
N ASP A 422 -11.37 -13.42 -14.75
CA ASP A 422 -11.34 -13.39 -16.20
C ASP A 422 -11.45 -11.97 -16.76
N TYR A 423 -12.18 -11.09 -16.08
CA TYR A 423 -12.25 -9.67 -16.40
C TYR A 423 -10.94 -8.94 -16.08
N TYR A 424 -10.36 -9.15 -14.88
CA TYR A 424 -9.17 -8.40 -14.44
C TYR A 424 -7.84 -8.90 -15.04
N LYS A 425 -7.72 -10.17 -15.42
CA LYS A 425 -6.46 -10.71 -16.00
C LYS A 425 -5.97 -9.96 -17.24
N GLY A 426 -6.89 -9.30 -17.96
CA GLY A 426 -6.58 -8.51 -19.16
C GLY A 426 -6.26 -7.04 -18.86
N GLN A 427 -6.51 -6.57 -17.64
CA GLN A 427 -6.36 -5.18 -17.23
C GLN A 427 -5.14 -4.96 -16.33
N MET A 428 -4.95 -5.85 -15.35
CA MET A 428 -3.84 -5.83 -14.40
C MET A 428 -3.11 -7.17 -14.44
N GLU A 429 -1.80 -7.13 -14.66
CA GLU A 429 -0.92 -8.27 -14.45
C GLU A 429 -0.75 -8.56 -12.96
N ALA A 430 -0.58 -9.84 -12.62
CA ALA A 430 -0.36 -10.25 -11.24
C ALA A 430 0.99 -9.74 -10.74
N TRP A 431 0.99 -9.14 -9.55
CA TRP A 431 2.16 -8.86 -8.76
C TRP A 431 2.59 -10.13 -8.04
N ASP A 432 3.20 -11.02 -8.82
CA ASP A 432 3.53 -12.39 -8.41
C ASP A 432 4.85 -12.47 -7.64
N GLY A 433 4.97 -13.55 -6.86
CA GLY A 433 6.05 -13.82 -5.92
C GLY A 433 5.52 -14.34 -4.58
N PRO A 434 6.38 -14.92 -3.71
CA PRO A 434 5.96 -15.31 -2.37
C PRO A 434 5.43 -14.11 -1.61
N ALA A 435 4.20 -14.15 -1.10
CA ALA A 435 3.62 -13.02 -0.38
C ALA A 435 2.63 -13.48 0.68
N LEU A 436 2.84 -13.02 1.91
CA LEU A 436 1.81 -12.80 2.90
C LEU A 436 1.65 -11.29 3.05
N LEU A 437 0.48 -10.79 2.64
CA LEU A 437 0.12 -9.38 2.72
C LEU A 437 -0.86 -9.20 3.86
N LEU A 438 -0.57 -8.25 4.74
CA LEU A 438 -1.45 -7.73 5.77
C LEU A 438 -1.85 -6.36 5.30
N PHE A 439 -3.13 -6.01 5.40
CA PHE A 439 -3.60 -4.74 4.87
C PHE A 439 -4.66 -4.11 5.75
N SER A 440 -4.71 -2.78 5.79
CA SER A 440 -5.80 -2.05 6.43
C SER A 440 -6.01 -0.68 5.81
N ASP A 441 -7.27 -0.28 5.64
CA ASP A 441 -7.70 1.09 5.33
C ASP A 441 -8.28 1.82 6.56
N GLY A 442 -8.14 1.20 7.75
CA GLY A 442 -8.70 1.66 9.01
C GLY A 442 -10.16 1.27 9.26
N LYS A 443 -10.86 0.70 8.28
CA LYS A 443 -12.21 0.11 8.44
C LYS A 443 -12.17 -1.40 8.32
N THR A 444 -11.38 -1.90 7.38
CA THR A 444 -11.10 -3.32 7.21
C THR A 444 -9.65 -3.57 7.59
N VAL A 445 -9.39 -4.68 8.29
CA VAL A 445 -8.05 -5.24 8.41
C VAL A 445 -8.07 -6.68 7.88
N GLY A 446 -7.07 -7.06 7.11
CA GLY A 446 -7.07 -8.35 6.43
C GLY A 446 -5.69 -8.91 6.18
N ALA A 447 -5.69 -10.17 5.74
CA ALA A 447 -4.52 -10.88 5.28
C ALA A 447 -4.84 -11.68 4.02
N CYS A 448 -3.96 -11.67 3.02
CA CYS A 448 -4.04 -12.56 1.87
C CYS A 448 -2.70 -13.19 1.55
N LEU A 449 -2.76 -14.39 0.96
CA LEU A 449 -1.59 -15.11 0.45
C LEU A 449 -1.49 -14.98 -1.06
N ASP A 450 -0.26 -15.06 -1.55
CA ASP A 450 0.02 -15.28 -2.96
C ASP A 450 -0.67 -16.54 -3.47
N ARG A 451 -0.81 -16.62 -4.79
CA ARG A 451 -1.55 -17.67 -5.48
C ARG A 451 -1.03 -19.09 -5.26
N ASN A 452 0.20 -19.25 -4.79
CA ASN A 452 0.85 -20.52 -4.49
C ASN A 452 0.97 -20.77 -2.98
N GLY A 453 0.62 -19.80 -2.12
CA GLY A 453 0.67 -19.91 -0.67
C GLY A 453 2.08 -20.15 -0.14
N LEU A 454 3.06 -19.39 -0.65
CA LEU A 454 4.48 -19.62 -0.40
C LEU A 454 4.95 -19.09 0.96
N ARG A 455 4.08 -18.39 1.69
CA ARG A 455 4.33 -17.88 3.04
C ARG A 455 3.33 -18.46 4.05
N PRO A 456 3.77 -18.69 5.30
CA PRO A 456 2.87 -19.20 6.33
C PRO A 456 1.95 -18.09 6.83
N ALA A 457 0.66 -18.39 6.95
CA ALA A 457 -0.32 -17.54 7.63
C ALA A 457 -1.27 -18.39 8.47
N ARG A 458 -1.27 -18.16 9.77
CA ARG A 458 -2.10 -18.84 10.76
C ARG A 458 -3.07 -17.83 11.35
N TYR A 459 -4.29 -18.27 11.60
CA TYR A 459 -5.30 -17.40 12.20
C TYR A 459 -6.04 -18.11 13.31
N TRP A 460 -6.53 -17.32 14.26
CA TRP A 460 -7.43 -17.81 15.30
C TRP A 460 -8.38 -16.72 15.77
N ARG A 461 -9.54 -17.14 16.28
CA ARG A 461 -10.55 -16.29 16.88
C ARG A 461 -10.85 -16.77 18.29
N THR A 462 -11.04 -15.83 19.20
CA THR A 462 -11.41 -16.09 20.58
C THR A 462 -12.87 -15.71 20.86
N SER A 463 -13.43 -16.24 21.96
CA SER A 463 -14.80 -16.01 22.39
C SER A 463 -15.11 -14.56 22.77
N ASP A 464 -14.09 -13.74 23.04
CA ASP A 464 -14.17 -12.30 23.28
C ASP A 464 -13.98 -11.46 22.00
N ASN A 465 -14.26 -12.07 20.83
CA ASN A 465 -14.31 -11.40 19.54
C ASN A 465 -12.97 -10.80 19.05
N MET A 466 -11.85 -11.32 19.55
CA MET A 466 -10.53 -11.03 19.00
C MET A 466 -10.22 -11.97 17.83
N VAL A 467 -9.65 -11.40 16.78
CA VAL A 467 -9.15 -12.10 15.59
C VAL A 467 -7.66 -11.82 15.46
N TYR A 468 -6.91 -12.90 15.24
CA TYR A 468 -5.47 -12.85 15.11
C TYR A 468 -5.05 -13.50 13.80
N VAL A 469 -4.10 -12.89 13.11
CA VAL A 469 -3.37 -13.52 12.01
C VAL A 469 -1.88 -13.32 12.25
N ALA A 470 -1.09 -14.38 12.10
CA ALA A 470 0.36 -14.31 12.27
C ALA A 470 1.09 -15.28 11.34
N SER A 471 2.34 -14.94 11.01
CA SER A 471 3.24 -15.84 10.28
C SER A 471 3.65 -17.08 11.07
N GLU A 472 3.54 -17.04 12.40
CA GLU A 472 3.82 -18.15 13.32
C GLU A 472 2.75 -18.29 14.39
N VAL A 473 2.62 -19.49 14.96
CA VAL A 473 1.77 -19.74 16.14
C VAL A 473 2.54 -19.46 17.43
N GLY A 474 1.85 -19.08 18.51
CA GLY A 474 2.47 -18.88 19.82
C GLY A 474 3.11 -17.51 20.04
N VAL A 475 2.88 -16.55 19.13
CA VAL A 475 3.46 -15.20 19.20
C VAL A 475 2.63 -14.23 20.04
N VAL A 476 1.34 -14.51 20.24
CA VAL A 476 0.50 -13.76 21.18
C VAL A 476 0.14 -14.69 22.34
N PRO A 477 0.30 -14.25 23.60
CA PRO A 477 -0.17 -15.02 24.75
C PRO A 477 -1.70 -15.02 24.76
N VAL A 478 -2.31 -16.12 24.34
CA VAL A 478 -3.78 -16.30 24.33
C VAL A 478 -4.17 -17.44 25.25
N ASP A 479 -5.21 -17.23 26.04
CA ASP A 479 -5.85 -18.29 26.83
C ASP A 479 -6.51 -19.30 25.87
N GLU A 480 -5.94 -20.50 25.80
CA GLU A 480 -6.41 -21.59 24.94
C GLU A 480 -7.88 -21.96 25.20
N SER A 481 -8.40 -21.73 26.41
CA SER A 481 -9.81 -22.00 26.73
C SER A 481 -10.78 -21.04 26.02
N LYS A 482 -10.30 -19.87 25.59
CA LYS A 482 -11.09 -18.88 24.85
C LYS A 482 -11.08 -19.10 23.35
N VAL A 483 -10.20 -19.94 22.82
CA VAL A 483 -10.05 -20.12 21.37
C VAL A 483 -11.24 -20.90 20.81
N ILE A 484 -12.01 -20.26 19.93
CA ILE A 484 -13.20 -20.86 19.28
C ILE A 484 -12.95 -21.30 17.84
N LEU A 485 -11.94 -20.74 17.18
CA LEU A 485 -11.57 -21.08 15.80
C LEU A 485 -10.04 -21.00 15.66
N LYS A 486 -9.45 -21.98 14.98
CA LYS A 486 -8.03 -22.00 14.59
C LYS A 486 -7.90 -22.53 13.16
N GLY A 487 -7.09 -21.87 12.36
CA GLY A 487 -6.90 -22.25 10.96
C GLY A 487 -5.62 -21.72 10.34
N ARG A 488 -5.50 -21.89 9.03
CA ARG A 488 -4.42 -21.36 8.20
C ARG A 488 -4.98 -20.89 6.87
N LEU A 489 -4.37 -19.87 6.27
CA LEU A 489 -4.66 -19.52 4.89
C LEU A 489 -3.93 -20.49 3.96
N GLY A 490 -4.63 -20.89 2.90
CA GLY A 490 -4.07 -21.64 1.77
C GLY A 490 -3.70 -20.71 0.60
N PRO A 491 -3.18 -21.29 -0.49
CA PRO A 491 -2.87 -20.54 -1.71
C PRO A 491 -4.04 -19.68 -2.19
N GLY A 492 -3.78 -18.39 -2.44
CA GLY A 492 -4.78 -17.41 -2.91
C GLY A 492 -5.89 -17.06 -1.91
N MET A 493 -5.88 -17.62 -0.70
CA MET A 493 -6.92 -17.34 0.30
C MET A 493 -6.71 -15.98 0.97
N MET A 494 -7.82 -15.38 1.38
CA MET A 494 -7.88 -14.14 2.13
C MET A 494 -8.76 -14.31 3.37
N ILE A 495 -8.43 -13.61 4.44
CA ILE A 495 -9.29 -13.38 5.61
C ILE A 495 -9.35 -11.88 5.86
N THR A 496 -10.53 -11.36 6.15
CA THR A 496 -10.75 -9.97 6.51
C THR A 496 -11.61 -9.86 7.76
N VAL A 497 -11.44 -8.72 8.42
CA VAL A 497 -12.26 -8.26 9.54
C VAL A 497 -12.81 -6.90 9.15
N ASP A 498 -14.13 -6.81 9.02
CA ASP A 498 -14.82 -5.53 8.88
C ASP A 498 -15.05 -4.96 10.29
N LEU A 499 -14.26 -3.96 10.66
CA LEU A 499 -14.35 -3.34 11.99
C LEU A 499 -15.69 -2.58 12.14
N LEU A 500 -16.22 -1.98 11.07
CA LEU A 500 -17.45 -1.20 11.17
C LEU A 500 -18.69 -2.11 11.24
N GLY A 501 -18.72 -3.16 10.43
CA GLY A 501 -19.81 -4.14 10.39
C GLY A 501 -19.74 -5.22 11.47
N GLY A 502 -18.56 -5.41 12.07
CA GLY A 502 -18.25 -6.41 13.06
C GLY A 502 -18.31 -7.85 12.56
N GLN A 503 -17.72 -8.08 11.38
CA GLN A 503 -17.76 -9.36 10.66
C GLN A 503 -16.37 -9.94 10.42
#